data_AF-A0A2U9SH20-F1
#
_entry.id   AF-A0A2U9SH20-F1
#
_cell.length_a   1.000
_cell.length_b   1.000
_cell.length_c   1.000
_cell.angle_alpha   90.00
_cell.angle_beta   90.00
_cell.angle_gamma   90.00
#
_symmetry.space_group_name_H-M   'P 1'
#
loop_
_entity.id
_entity.type
_entity.pdbx_description
1 polymer ?
#
loop_
_entity_poly.entity_id
_entity_poly.type
_entity_poly.pdbx_seq_one_letter_code
_entity_poly.pdbx_strand_id
1 'polypeptide(L)'
;MNVGYAYLVLGAFTQADNRSTKASINALRTYVKMSPDRAKMALKAMQEAGLVARVNDKMSRLVPAHEVPGCEGAPPPPLTQVERMLFDRLVAGEREMRRGRCRRLRHNRPTVVADQLIAKGWARRLPDQTVEPIFYDAAEAAKPQWVWLPTSLVRGASGQKPLATLHKYGASAALHLLVRLHAAQDLLSDGGIHWNAMRWRYQKSKIDQRGKNTVWVFERPAFELDPRHPVFARTIKYLDAPETDEHGLRQQLMRWVEELHRMGFVEYVGHVVSAVSSDGEILHPCSARGGESQEQAVAVAARAAADALIKSDRRYGVYSRYGHTPLLVPLDRIMSKAELLDLVRLRHRPHTKLTAAWYARMRATCAEYMEMYTTLRPNHRVAIPSL
;
A
#
# COMPACT_ATOMS: atom_id res chain seq x y z
N MET A 1 7.66 -22.71 13.10
CA MET A 1 8.27 -23.09 11.79
C MET A 1 7.56 -22.30 10.71
N ASN A 2 8.26 -21.49 9.90
CA ASN A 2 7.58 -20.59 8.96
C ASN A 2 7.61 -21.15 7.53
N VAL A 3 6.56 -21.91 7.22
CA VAL A 3 6.29 -22.58 5.94
C VAL A 3 6.12 -21.56 4.79
N GLY A 4 5.63 -20.35 5.08
CA GLY A 4 5.42 -19.30 4.09
C GLY A 4 6.70 -18.90 3.36
N TYR A 5 7.82 -18.78 4.08
CA TYR A 5 9.12 -18.51 3.44
C TYR A 5 9.52 -19.61 2.46
N ALA A 6 9.31 -20.88 2.83
CA ALA A 6 9.67 -22.00 1.97
C ALA A 6 8.81 -22.02 0.69
N TYR A 7 7.51 -21.77 0.83
CA TYR A 7 6.59 -21.68 -0.30
C TYR A 7 7.00 -20.58 -1.29
N LEU A 8 7.33 -19.39 -0.79
CA LEU A 8 7.78 -18.27 -1.64
C LEU A 8 9.10 -18.56 -2.35
N VAL A 9 10.06 -19.21 -1.68
CA VAL A 9 11.32 -19.60 -2.33
C VAL A 9 11.04 -20.59 -3.46
N LEU A 10 10.27 -21.65 -3.22
CA LEU A 10 9.95 -22.62 -4.26
C LEU A 10 9.23 -21.97 -5.44
N GLY A 11 8.27 -21.08 -5.16
CA GLY A 11 7.52 -20.30 -6.14
C GLY A 11 8.42 -19.46 -7.05
N ALA A 12 9.43 -18.80 -6.50
CA ALA A 12 10.38 -17.98 -7.27
C ALA A 12 11.30 -18.78 -8.21
N PHE A 13 11.30 -20.12 -8.13
CA PHE A 13 12.04 -21.02 -9.02
C PHE A 13 11.13 -21.94 -9.84
N THR A 14 9.85 -21.59 -9.95
CA THR A 14 8.93 -22.26 -10.87
C THR A 14 9.33 -22.02 -12.32
N GLN A 15 8.92 -22.95 -13.18
CA GLN A 15 9.02 -22.82 -14.64
C GLN A 15 7.91 -21.91 -15.18
N ALA A 16 7.82 -21.78 -16.50
CA ALA A 16 6.80 -20.95 -17.16
C ALA A 16 5.35 -21.35 -16.80
N ASP A 17 5.14 -22.57 -16.33
CA ASP A 17 3.86 -23.08 -15.85
C ASP A 17 3.45 -22.56 -14.45
N ASN A 18 4.34 -21.81 -13.77
CA ASN A 18 4.20 -21.35 -12.38
C ASN A 18 3.86 -22.46 -11.38
N ARG A 19 4.18 -23.72 -11.70
CA ARG A 19 3.83 -24.89 -10.90
C ARG A 19 5.02 -25.81 -10.69
N SER A 20 5.75 -26.14 -11.75
CA SER A 20 6.85 -27.09 -11.67
C SER A 20 8.12 -26.38 -11.19
N THR A 21 8.76 -26.92 -10.16
CA THR A 21 10.00 -26.37 -9.59
C THR A 21 11.04 -27.46 -9.35
N LYS A 22 12.29 -27.13 -9.65
CA LYS A 22 13.47 -27.93 -9.26
C LYS A 22 14.09 -27.44 -7.94
N ALA A 23 13.52 -26.39 -7.34
CA ALA A 23 14.01 -25.90 -6.07
C ALA A 23 13.80 -26.95 -4.98
N SER A 24 14.82 -27.06 -4.13
CA SER A 24 14.92 -28.09 -3.09
C SER A 24 15.38 -27.47 -1.78
N ILE A 25 15.75 -28.32 -0.81
CA ILE A 25 16.40 -27.92 0.44
C ILE A 25 17.57 -26.95 0.19
N ASN A 26 18.34 -27.15 -0.88
CA ASN A 26 19.49 -26.28 -1.21
C ASN A 26 19.06 -24.85 -1.58
N ALA A 27 17.89 -24.67 -2.19
CA ALA A 27 17.35 -23.35 -2.47
C ALA A 27 16.95 -22.64 -1.15
N LEU A 28 16.28 -23.36 -0.24
CA LEU A 28 15.92 -22.82 1.07
C LEU A 28 17.16 -22.39 1.88
N ARG A 29 18.21 -23.20 1.88
CA ARG A 29 19.50 -22.86 2.52
C ARG A 29 20.13 -21.61 1.90
N THR A 30 20.08 -21.50 0.57
CA THR A 30 20.75 -20.42 -0.16
C THR A 30 20.03 -19.07 -0.05
N TYR A 31 18.69 -19.08 -0.12
CA TYR A 31 17.89 -17.87 -0.29
C TYR A 31 17.18 -17.39 0.96
N VAL A 32 16.94 -18.26 1.95
CA VAL A 32 16.39 -17.84 3.26
C VAL A 32 17.28 -18.23 4.44
N LYS A 33 18.46 -18.80 4.18
CA LYS A 33 19.43 -19.20 5.23
C LYS A 33 18.84 -20.16 6.27
N MET A 34 17.90 -21.00 5.83
CA MET A 34 17.29 -22.03 6.68
C MET A 34 18.25 -23.19 6.89
N SER A 35 18.32 -23.75 8.10
CA SER A 35 19.11 -24.96 8.37
C SER A 35 18.56 -26.17 7.61
N PRO A 36 19.38 -27.19 7.28
CA PRO A 36 18.92 -28.37 6.54
C PRO A 36 17.72 -29.06 7.19
N ASP A 37 17.71 -29.22 8.51
CA ASP A 37 16.62 -29.92 9.21
C ASP A 37 15.33 -29.11 9.21
N ARG A 38 15.41 -27.79 9.45
CA ARG A 38 14.24 -26.90 9.33
C ARG A 38 13.69 -26.86 7.90
N ALA A 39 14.57 -26.91 6.89
CA ALA A 39 14.17 -26.97 5.49
C ALA A 39 13.46 -28.29 5.15
N LYS A 40 13.96 -29.43 5.64
CA LYS A 40 13.27 -30.72 5.52
C LYS A 40 11.90 -30.69 6.17
N MET A 41 11.81 -30.20 7.41
CA MET A 41 10.54 -30.09 8.13
C MET A 41 9.54 -29.18 7.42
N ALA A 42 9.99 -28.03 6.88
CA ALA A 42 9.13 -27.11 6.15
C ALA A 42 8.60 -27.73 4.85
N LEU A 43 9.45 -28.44 4.09
CA LEU A 43 9.01 -29.16 2.89
C LEU A 43 7.99 -30.26 3.23
N LYS A 44 8.26 -31.05 4.28
CA LYS A 44 7.35 -32.10 4.75
C LYS A 44 5.99 -31.51 5.14
N ALA A 45 5.97 -30.41 5.91
CA ALA A 45 4.73 -29.74 6.28
C ALA A 45 3.97 -29.18 5.06
N MET A 46 4.66 -28.70 4.03
CA MET A 46 3.98 -28.29 2.78
C MET A 46 3.38 -29.47 2.02
N GLN A 47 4.02 -30.64 2.05
CA GLN A 47 3.49 -31.86 1.44
C GLN A 47 2.26 -32.36 2.19
N GLU A 48 2.33 -32.40 3.52
CA GLU A 48 1.21 -32.77 4.39
C GLU A 48 0.02 -31.82 4.24
N ALA A 49 0.30 -30.52 4.05
CA ALA A 49 -0.72 -29.51 3.77
C ALA A 49 -1.21 -29.49 2.31
N GLY A 50 -0.69 -30.36 1.43
CA GLY A 50 -1.07 -30.39 0.01
C GLY A 50 -0.58 -29.21 -0.85
N LEU A 51 0.25 -28.31 -0.30
CA LEU A 51 0.79 -27.13 -1.00
C LEU A 51 1.91 -27.50 -2.00
N VAL A 52 2.53 -28.67 -1.82
CA VAL A 52 3.59 -29.19 -2.70
C VAL A 52 3.38 -30.68 -2.92
N ALA A 53 3.29 -31.10 -4.18
CA ALA A 53 3.26 -32.51 -4.57
C ALA A 53 4.59 -32.90 -5.20
N ARG A 54 5.09 -34.11 -4.92
CA ARG A 54 6.30 -34.62 -5.59
C ARG A 54 5.90 -35.20 -6.95
N VAL A 55 6.55 -34.75 -8.01
CA VAL A 55 6.32 -35.27 -9.38
C VAL A 55 7.29 -36.41 -9.66
N ASN A 56 8.57 -36.24 -9.29
CA ASN A 56 9.60 -37.27 -9.37
C ASN A 56 10.75 -36.92 -8.41
N ASP A 57 11.89 -37.62 -8.52
CA ASP A 57 13.01 -37.41 -7.61
C ASP A 57 13.66 -36.03 -7.67
N LYS A 58 13.56 -35.35 -8.82
CA LYS A 58 14.23 -34.07 -9.11
C LYS A 58 13.26 -32.89 -9.22
N MET A 59 11.96 -33.13 -9.14
CA MET A 59 10.93 -32.13 -9.44
C MET A 59 9.74 -32.23 -8.51
N SER A 60 9.31 -31.06 -8.04
CA SER A 60 8.09 -30.88 -7.26
C SER A 60 7.13 -29.97 -8.02
N ARG A 61 5.84 -30.15 -7.77
CA ARG A 61 4.76 -29.31 -8.25
C ARG A 61 4.21 -28.50 -7.08
N LEU A 62 4.21 -27.19 -7.20
CA LEU A 62 3.47 -26.31 -6.31
C LEU A 62 1.99 -26.39 -6.66
N VAL A 63 1.17 -26.48 -5.63
CA VAL A 63 -0.29 -26.47 -5.74
C VAL A 63 -0.75 -25.08 -5.29
N PRO A 64 -1.35 -24.28 -6.18
CA PRO A 64 -1.93 -23.00 -5.81
C PRO A 64 -2.87 -23.12 -4.61
N ALA A 65 -2.84 -22.15 -3.68
CA ALA A 65 -3.62 -22.22 -2.45
C ALA A 65 -5.13 -22.45 -2.70
N HIS A 66 -5.70 -21.88 -3.76
CA HIS A 66 -7.12 -22.06 -4.10
C HIS A 66 -7.48 -23.48 -4.58
N GLU A 67 -6.49 -24.32 -4.90
CA GLU A 67 -6.67 -25.73 -5.27
C GLU A 67 -6.46 -26.67 -4.07
N VAL A 68 -6.04 -26.13 -2.91
CA VAL A 68 -5.79 -26.90 -1.70
C VAL A 68 -7.01 -26.81 -0.78
N PRO A 69 -7.63 -27.94 -0.40
CA PRO A 69 -8.75 -27.95 0.54
C PRO A 69 -8.43 -27.23 1.84
N GLY A 70 -9.28 -26.29 2.25
CA GLY A 70 -9.09 -25.45 3.43
C GLY A 70 -8.21 -24.21 3.19
N CYS A 71 -7.67 -24.04 1.99
CA CYS A 71 -6.94 -22.85 1.56
C CYS A 71 -7.68 -22.06 0.46
N GLU A 72 -8.89 -22.50 0.06
CA GLU A 72 -9.77 -21.69 -0.77
C GLU A 72 -9.88 -20.32 -0.10
N GLY A 73 -9.70 -19.23 -0.85
CA GLY A 73 -9.79 -17.88 -0.31
C GLY A 73 -11.12 -17.77 0.39
N ALA A 74 -11.12 -17.92 1.72
CA ALA A 74 -12.33 -18.34 2.41
C ALA A 74 -13.44 -17.36 2.02
N PRO A 75 -14.56 -17.83 1.44
CA PRO A 75 -15.71 -16.96 1.30
C PRO A 75 -15.94 -16.33 2.68
N PRO A 76 -16.30 -15.04 2.73
CA PRO A 76 -16.54 -14.38 4.00
C PRO A 76 -17.44 -15.29 4.85
N PRO A 77 -17.14 -15.50 6.15
CA PRO A 77 -17.77 -16.54 6.95
C PRO A 77 -19.29 -16.55 6.75
N PRO A 78 -19.92 -17.73 6.67
CA PRO A 78 -21.33 -17.80 6.33
C PRO A 78 -22.15 -16.91 7.27
N LEU A 79 -23.12 -16.22 6.68
CA LEU A 79 -24.04 -15.39 7.43
C LEU A 79 -24.93 -16.26 8.31
N THR A 80 -24.99 -15.95 9.60
CA THR A 80 -26.05 -16.40 10.49
C THR A 80 -27.40 -15.90 9.99
N GLN A 81 -28.49 -16.48 10.48
CA GLN A 81 -29.83 -16.06 10.07
C GLN A 81 -30.07 -14.56 10.31
N VAL A 82 -29.59 -14.01 11.44
CA VAL A 82 -29.77 -12.58 11.78
C VAL A 82 -28.93 -11.68 10.87
N GLU A 83 -27.69 -12.06 10.58
CA GLU A 83 -26.82 -11.30 9.66
C GLU A 83 -27.36 -11.32 8.23
N ARG A 84 -27.88 -12.46 7.76
CA ARG A 84 -28.51 -12.59 6.44
C ARG A 84 -29.73 -11.68 6.32
N MET A 85 -30.58 -11.64 7.34
CA MET A 85 -31.74 -10.74 7.38
C MET A 85 -31.36 -9.26 7.28
N LEU A 86 -30.23 -8.85 7.87
CA LEU A 86 -29.76 -7.48 7.72
C LEU A 86 -29.12 -7.24 6.36
N PHE A 87 -28.32 -8.19 5.87
CA PHE A 87 -27.69 -8.11 4.55
C PHE A 87 -28.73 -7.98 3.42
N ASP A 88 -29.81 -8.75 3.45
CA ASP A 88 -30.88 -8.67 2.43
C ASP A 88 -31.57 -7.29 2.42
N ARG A 89 -31.64 -6.62 3.58
CA ARG A 89 -32.17 -5.25 3.69
C ARG A 89 -31.22 -4.21 3.13
N LEU A 90 -29.92 -4.37 3.38
CA LEU A 90 -28.88 -3.55 2.77
C LEU A 90 -28.94 -3.67 1.24
N VAL A 91 -29.12 -4.89 0.72
CA VAL A 91 -29.29 -5.15 -0.72
C VAL A 91 -30.55 -4.48 -1.28
N ALA A 92 -31.64 -4.44 -0.50
CA ALA A 92 -32.85 -3.71 -0.85
C ALA A 92 -32.73 -2.17 -0.74
N GLY A 93 -31.54 -1.64 -0.41
CA GLY A 93 -31.25 -0.21 -0.39
C GLY A 93 -31.40 0.46 0.97
N GLU A 94 -31.62 -0.30 2.05
CA GLU A 94 -31.68 0.27 3.40
C GLU A 94 -30.27 0.55 3.92
N ARG A 95 -29.81 1.81 3.85
CA ARG A 95 -28.44 2.21 4.22
C ARG A 95 -28.29 2.74 5.65
N GLU A 96 -29.39 3.22 6.25
CA GLU A 96 -29.40 3.79 7.61
C GLU A 96 -29.73 2.75 8.67
N MET A 97 -28.87 2.66 9.69
CA MET A 97 -29.06 1.75 10.81
C MET A 97 -29.77 2.43 11.98
N ARG A 98 -31.03 2.05 12.24
CA ARG A 98 -31.77 2.54 13.42
C ARG A 98 -31.03 2.20 14.72
N ARG A 99 -30.89 3.18 15.60
CA ARG A 99 -30.38 2.98 16.97
C ARG A 99 -31.44 2.27 17.81
N GLY A 100 -31.07 1.16 18.46
CA GLY A 100 -31.95 0.39 19.34
C GLY A 100 -32.18 -1.06 18.89
N ARG A 101 -32.95 -1.81 19.68
CA ARG A 101 -33.28 -3.22 19.37
C ARG A 101 -34.33 -3.28 18.26
N CYS A 102 -34.09 -4.11 17.25
CA CYS A 102 -35.02 -4.28 16.13
C CYS A 102 -35.74 -5.61 16.25
N ARG A 103 -37.08 -5.60 16.42
CA ARG A 103 -37.90 -6.84 16.45
C ARG A 103 -37.69 -7.69 15.20
N ARG A 104 -37.53 -7.03 14.04
CA ARG A 104 -37.26 -7.69 12.75
C ARG A 104 -35.90 -8.38 12.69
N LEU A 105 -34.94 -8.03 13.56
CA LEU A 105 -33.65 -8.72 13.70
C LEU A 105 -33.61 -9.57 14.97
N ARG A 106 -34.74 -10.15 15.39
CA ARG A 106 -34.86 -10.96 16.63
C ARG A 106 -34.35 -10.21 17.87
N HIS A 107 -34.71 -8.93 17.97
CA HIS A 107 -34.31 -8.01 19.04
C HIS A 107 -32.80 -7.68 19.10
N ASN A 108 -32.01 -8.05 18.09
CA ASN A 108 -30.64 -7.57 17.95
C ASN A 108 -30.61 -6.09 17.55
N ARG A 109 -29.49 -5.44 17.88
CA ARG A 109 -29.21 -4.05 17.46
C ARG A 109 -28.68 -4.06 16.03
N PRO A 110 -29.33 -3.36 15.05
CA PRO A 110 -28.88 -3.34 13.66
C PRO A 110 -27.43 -2.90 13.51
N THR A 111 -26.96 -1.94 14.33
CA THR A 111 -25.58 -1.48 14.32
C THR A 111 -24.58 -2.58 14.67
N VAL A 112 -24.88 -3.43 15.66
CA VAL A 112 -24.00 -4.54 16.07
C VAL A 112 -23.94 -5.61 14.98
N VAL A 113 -25.09 -5.94 14.39
CA VAL A 113 -25.16 -6.91 13.29
C VAL A 113 -24.46 -6.36 12.03
N ALA A 114 -24.54 -5.04 11.79
CA ALA A 114 -23.80 -4.38 10.71
C ALA A 114 -22.29 -4.43 10.94
N ASP A 115 -21.82 -4.21 12.18
CA ASP A 115 -20.40 -4.35 12.51
C ASP A 115 -19.90 -5.79 12.34
N GLN A 116 -20.74 -6.79 12.65
CA GLN A 116 -20.46 -8.21 12.36
C GLN A 116 -20.36 -8.48 10.86
N LEU A 117 -21.29 -7.94 10.05
CA LEU A 117 -21.23 -8.03 8.58
C LEU A 117 -19.95 -7.39 8.03
N ILE A 118 -19.56 -6.23 8.55
CA ILE A 118 -18.33 -5.53 8.16
C ILE A 118 -17.10 -6.36 8.54
N ALA A 119 -17.04 -6.89 9.77
CA ALA A 119 -15.95 -7.73 10.24
C ALA A 119 -15.81 -9.02 9.41
N LYS A 120 -16.94 -9.60 8.98
CA LYS A 120 -16.96 -10.76 8.08
C LYS A 120 -16.65 -10.41 6.63
N GLY A 121 -16.69 -9.14 6.23
CA GLY A 121 -16.44 -8.68 4.86
C GLY A 121 -17.67 -8.71 3.94
N TRP A 122 -18.88 -8.81 4.49
CA TRP A 122 -20.15 -8.75 3.75
C TRP A 122 -20.70 -7.32 3.62
N ALA A 123 -20.15 -6.34 4.32
CA ALA A 123 -20.57 -4.96 4.22
C ALA A 123 -19.38 -4.01 4.42
N ARG A 124 -19.53 -2.75 4.02
CA ARG A 124 -18.60 -1.67 4.35
C ARG A 124 -19.34 -0.47 4.92
N ARG A 125 -18.64 0.31 5.74
CA ARG A 125 -19.15 1.58 6.27
C ARG A 125 -18.66 2.72 5.38
N LEU A 126 -19.58 3.60 4.99
CA LEU A 126 -19.31 4.78 4.18
C LEU A 126 -18.92 5.99 5.06
N PRO A 127 -18.33 7.05 4.48
CA PRO A 127 -17.92 8.24 5.24
C PRO A 127 -19.05 8.94 6.01
N ASP A 128 -20.28 8.85 5.50
CA ASP A 128 -21.50 9.38 6.11
C ASP A 128 -22.09 8.48 7.21
N GLN A 129 -21.35 7.45 7.64
CA GLN A 129 -21.74 6.43 8.62
C GLN A 129 -22.83 5.46 8.17
N THR A 130 -23.29 5.54 6.91
CA THR A 130 -24.18 4.54 6.34
C THR A 130 -23.44 3.24 6.04
N VAL A 131 -24.19 2.15 5.84
CA VAL A 131 -23.63 0.82 5.58
C VAL A 131 -24.10 0.34 4.20
N GLU A 132 -23.16 -0.15 3.40
CA GLU A 132 -23.40 -0.65 2.06
C GLU A 132 -23.04 -2.15 1.99
N PRO A 133 -23.86 -3.00 1.32
CA PRO A 133 -23.52 -4.41 1.17
C PRO A 133 -22.36 -4.56 0.19
N ILE A 134 -21.49 -5.53 0.45
CA ILE A 134 -20.48 -5.99 -0.51
C ILE A 134 -21.05 -7.23 -1.20
N PHE A 135 -21.31 -7.12 -2.50
CA PHE A 135 -21.77 -8.26 -3.29
C PHE A 135 -20.61 -9.21 -3.56
N TYR A 136 -20.76 -10.44 -3.09
CA TYR A 136 -19.84 -11.52 -3.38
C TYR A 136 -20.44 -12.39 -4.46
N ASP A 137 -19.94 -12.25 -5.69
CA ASP A 137 -20.24 -13.19 -6.75
C ASP A 137 -19.46 -14.47 -6.47
N ALA A 138 -20.17 -15.55 -6.15
CA ALA A 138 -19.56 -16.86 -5.84
C ALA A 138 -18.72 -17.42 -7.00
N ALA A 139 -19.01 -17.05 -8.25
CA ALA A 139 -18.26 -17.46 -9.42
C ALA A 139 -16.98 -16.62 -9.62
N GLU A 140 -17.03 -15.30 -9.38
CA GLU A 140 -15.82 -14.45 -9.35
C GLU A 140 -14.96 -14.72 -8.11
N ALA A 141 -15.59 -15.00 -6.98
CA ALA A 141 -14.95 -15.45 -5.75
C ALA A 141 -14.22 -16.78 -5.89
N ALA A 142 -14.76 -17.67 -6.72
CA ALA A 142 -14.11 -18.93 -7.08
C ALA A 142 -12.90 -18.70 -8.00
N LYS A 143 -12.78 -17.53 -8.63
CA LYS A 143 -11.56 -17.15 -9.36
C LYS A 143 -10.51 -16.69 -8.35
N PRO A 144 -9.29 -17.25 -8.40
CA PRO A 144 -8.22 -16.82 -7.51
C PRO A 144 -7.86 -15.35 -7.78
N GLN A 145 -7.86 -14.53 -6.72
CA GLN A 145 -7.21 -13.23 -6.78
C GLN A 145 -5.69 -13.44 -6.85
N TRP A 146 -5.12 -13.29 -8.05
CA TRP A 146 -3.69 -13.46 -8.26
C TRP A 146 -2.91 -12.31 -7.62
N VAL A 147 -1.96 -12.67 -6.74
CA VAL A 147 -1.00 -11.72 -6.17
C VAL A 147 0.34 -11.90 -6.87
N TRP A 148 0.80 -10.86 -7.56
CA TRP A 148 2.05 -10.88 -8.29
C TRP A 148 3.22 -10.49 -7.38
N LEU A 149 4.02 -11.48 -7.00
CA LEU A 149 5.21 -11.26 -6.18
C LEU A 149 6.48 -11.25 -7.05
N PRO A 150 7.36 -10.24 -6.92
CA PRO A 150 8.60 -10.19 -7.68
C PRO A 150 9.59 -11.24 -7.19
N THR A 151 10.26 -11.92 -8.14
CA THR A 151 11.32 -12.89 -7.83
C THR A 151 12.52 -12.24 -7.14
N SER A 152 12.70 -10.92 -7.28
CA SER A 152 13.74 -10.15 -6.58
C SER A 152 13.58 -10.14 -5.06
N LEU A 153 12.40 -10.44 -4.51
CA LEU A 153 12.24 -10.67 -3.07
C LEU A 153 13.07 -11.86 -2.59
N VAL A 154 13.11 -12.94 -3.39
CA VAL A 154 13.80 -14.19 -3.07
C VAL A 154 15.23 -14.16 -3.57
N ARG A 155 15.39 -13.92 -4.88
CA ARG A 155 16.69 -13.99 -5.57
C ARG A 155 17.58 -12.81 -5.23
N GLY A 156 16.97 -11.71 -4.81
CA GLY A 156 17.64 -10.46 -4.57
C GLY A 156 17.71 -9.57 -5.79
N ALA A 157 18.10 -8.32 -5.55
CA ALA A 157 18.57 -7.37 -6.54
C ALA A 157 19.80 -6.67 -5.93
N SER A 158 20.83 -6.42 -6.73
CA SER A 158 22.04 -5.70 -6.29
C SER A 158 22.71 -6.29 -5.03
N GLY A 159 22.74 -7.63 -4.93
CA GLY A 159 23.38 -8.36 -3.83
C GLY A 159 22.57 -8.49 -2.52
N GLN A 160 21.47 -7.76 -2.38
CA GLN A 160 20.58 -7.89 -1.22
C GLN A 160 19.62 -9.07 -1.40
N LYS A 161 19.32 -9.83 -0.34
CA LYS A 161 18.33 -10.91 -0.35
C LYS A 161 17.19 -10.59 0.62
N PRO A 162 16.18 -9.81 0.20
CA PRO A 162 15.17 -9.25 1.10
C PRO A 162 14.49 -10.33 1.96
N LEU A 163 14.03 -11.42 1.34
CA LEU A 163 13.34 -12.48 2.05
C LEU A 163 14.23 -13.18 3.10
N ALA A 164 15.54 -13.29 2.86
CA ALA A 164 16.49 -13.81 3.84
C ALA A 164 16.59 -12.92 5.07
N THR A 165 16.61 -11.60 4.85
CA THR A 165 16.62 -10.59 5.92
C THR A 165 15.37 -10.74 6.78
N LEU A 166 14.19 -10.78 6.16
CA LEU A 166 12.92 -10.91 6.88
C LEU A 166 12.83 -12.21 7.69
N HIS A 167 13.30 -13.32 7.11
CA HIS A 167 13.39 -14.61 7.81
C HIS A 167 14.33 -14.55 9.03
N LYS A 168 15.50 -13.91 8.89
CA LYS A 168 16.47 -13.76 9.98
C LYS A 168 15.88 -13.05 11.20
N TYR A 169 15.02 -12.06 10.99
CA TYR A 169 14.35 -11.33 12.07
C TYR A 169 13.13 -12.07 12.65
N GLY A 170 12.75 -13.23 12.12
CA GLY A 170 11.60 -14.00 12.62
C GLY A 170 10.25 -13.31 12.41
N ALA A 171 10.19 -12.27 11.57
CA ALA A 171 9.05 -11.37 11.42
C ALA A 171 7.94 -11.99 10.53
N SER A 172 7.32 -13.06 11.02
CA SER A 172 6.29 -13.81 10.29
C SER A 172 5.08 -12.92 9.96
N ALA A 173 4.65 -12.07 10.89
CA ALA A 173 3.56 -11.13 10.67
C ALA A 173 3.93 -10.06 9.61
N ALA A 174 5.18 -9.58 9.61
CA ALA A 174 5.66 -8.65 8.58
C ALA A 174 5.71 -9.30 7.19
N LEU A 175 6.00 -10.61 7.09
CA LEU A 175 5.89 -11.35 5.83
C LEU A 175 4.44 -11.37 5.32
N HIS A 176 3.48 -11.66 6.21
CA HIS A 176 2.07 -11.63 5.86
C HIS A 176 1.63 -10.23 5.41
N LEU A 177 2.04 -9.19 6.14
CA LEU A 177 1.76 -7.81 5.76
C LEU A 177 2.38 -7.50 4.38
N LEU A 178 3.63 -7.86 4.13
CA LEU A 178 4.30 -7.64 2.84
C LEU A 178 3.50 -8.24 1.67
N VAL A 179 3.03 -9.49 1.80
CA VAL A 179 2.22 -10.14 0.77
C VAL A 179 0.87 -9.41 0.59
N ARG A 180 0.25 -8.93 1.68
CA ARG A 180 -0.99 -8.13 1.63
C ARG A 180 -0.78 -6.79 0.95
N LEU A 181 0.34 -6.11 1.21
CA LEU A 181 0.69 -4.87 0.53
C LEU A 181 0.88 -5.12 -0.97
N HIS A 182 1.52 -6.23 -1.36
CA HIS A 182 1.63 -6.60 -2.78
C HIS A 182 0.28 -6.84 -3.44
N ALA A 183 -0.67 -7.43 -2.70
CA ALA A 183 -2.03 -7.66 -3.19
C ALA A 183 -2.85 -6.38 -3.30
N ALA A 184 -2.57 -5.37 -2.46
CA ALA A 184 -3.33 -4.13 -2.37
C ALA A 184 -2.72 -2.96 -3.17
N GLN A 185 -1.46 -3.06 -3.59
CA GLN A 185 -0.79 -1.98 -4.31
C GLN A 185 -1.36 -1.81 -5.72
N ASP A 186 -1.80 -0.59 -6.02
CA ASP A 186 -2.07 -0.13 -7.37
C ASP A 186 -1.11 1.01 -7.72
N LEU A 187 -0.08 0.69 -8.50
CA LEU A 187 0.88 1.70 -8.93
C LEU A 187 0.25 2.69 -9.92
N LEU A 188 -0.61 2.21 -10.81
CA LEU A 188 -1.09 3.01 -11.93
C LEU A 188 -2.11 4.07 -11.49
N SER A 189 -2.96 3.70 -10.54
CA SER A 189 -4.02 4.56 -10.00
C SER A 189 -3.54 5.31 -8.75
N ASP A 190 -2.93 4.60 -7.80
CA ASP A 190 -2.66 5.12 -6.46
C ASP A 190 -1.19 5.43 -6.22
N GLY A 191 -0.31 5.21 -7.20
CA GLY A 191 1.13 5.40 -7.05
C GLY A 191 1.76 4.50 -5.99
N GLY A 192 1.06 3.50 -5.46
CA GLY A 192 1.45 2.75 -4.26
C GLY A 192 0.26 2.09 -3.57
N ILE A 193 0.26 2.10 -2.24
CA ILE A 193 -0.89 1.74 -1.42
C ILE A 193 -1.79 2.98 -1.31
N HIS A 194 -3.09 2.81 -1.57
CA HIS A 194 -4.07 3.90 -1.44
C HIS A 194 -3.96 4.63 -0.09
N TRP A 195 -3.98 5.97 -0.09
CA TRP A 195 -3.73 6.79 1.09
C TRP A 195 -4.76 6.62 2.20
N ASN A 196 -5.97 6.15 1.89
CA ASN A 196 -6.97 5.79 2.90
C ASN A 196 -6.51 4.66 3.83
N ALA A 197 -5.64 3.76 3.34
CA ALA A 197 -5.08 2.70 4.17
C ALA A 197 -3.98 3.25 5.09
N MET A 198 -3.00 3.95 4.51
CA MET A 198 -1.88 4.54 5.23
C MET A 198 -1.18 5.62 4.41
N ARG A 199 -0.64 6.64 5.08
CA ARG A 199 0.02 7.81 4.46
C ARG A 199 0.84 8.58 5.50
N TRP A 200 1.82 9.37 5.05
CA TRP A 200 2.24 10.55 5.80
C TRP A 200 1.46 11.76 5.31
N ARG A 201 0.80 12.46 6.23
CA ARG A 201 0.10 13.72 5.92
C ARG A 201 0.91 14.90 6.40
N TYR A 202 1.08 15.89 5.54
CA TYR A 202 1.79 17.13 5.87
C TYR A 202 0.82 18.21 6.36
N GLN A 203 1.33 19.09 7.23
CA GLN A 203 0.68 20.35 7.53
C GLN A 203 0.96 21.34 6.38
N LYS A 204 -0.12 21.83 5.77
CA LYS A 204 -0.09 22.76 4.64
C LYS A 204 -0.25 24.20 5.13
N SER A 205 0.72 25.06 4.81
CA SER A 205 0.68 26.50 5.13
C SER A 205 0.95 27.36 3.89
N LYS A 206 0.21 28.45 3.72
CA LYS A 206 0.42 29.40 2.62
C LYS A 206 1.62 30.29 2.93
N ILE A 207 2.56 30.39 1.99
CA ILE A 207 3.75 31.26 2.10
C ILE A 207 3.55 32.57 1.35
N ASP A 208 3.19 32.48 0.07
CA ASP A 208 3.03 33.64 -0.80
C ASP A 208 2.04 33.36 -1.93
N GLN A 209 1.69 34.39 -2.69
CA GLN A 209 0.85 34.27 -3.86
C GLN A 209 1.30 35.25 -4.95
N ARG A 210 1.47 34.75 -6.17
CA ARG A 210 1.86 35.54 -7.33
C ARG A 210 1.07 35.11 -8.57
N GLY A 211 0.26 36.03 -9.10
CA GLY A 211 -0.64 35.74 -10.22
C GLY A 211 -1.60 34.59 -9.89
N LYS A 212 -1.64 33.59 -10.76
CA LYS A 212 -2.47 32.39 -10.59
C LYS A 212 -1.90 31.36 -9.60
N ASN A 213 -0.66 31.50 -9.14
CA ASN A 213 0.00 30.50 -8.31
C ASN A 213 0.02 30.91 -6.83
N THR A 214 -0.25 29.94 -5.96
CA THR A 214 -0.04 30.03 -4.52
C THR A 214 1.12 29.13 -4.13
N VAL A 215 2.10 29.69 -3.41
CA VAL A 215 3.23 28.91 -2.89
C VAL A 215 2.83 28.35 -1.52
N TRP A 216 2.83 27.03 -1.43
CA TRP A 216 2.56 26.29 -0.20
C TRP A 216 3.85 25.71 0.37
N VAL A 217 3.94 25.67 1.69
CA VAL A 217 4.90 24.83 2.41
C VAL A 217 4.17 23.64 3.01
N PHE A 218 4.81 22.48 2.91
CA PHE A 218 4.36 21.23 3.53
C PHE A 218 5.38 20.82 4.60
N GLU A 219 4.96 20.80 5.87
CA GLU A 219 5.84 20.52 7.00
C GLU A 219 5.23 19.51 7.98
N ARG A 220 6.04 19.10 8.97
CA ARG A 220 5.60 18.28 10.13
C ARG A 220 4.74 17.07 9.72
N PRO A 221 5.29 16.16 8.90
CA PRO A 221 4.53 15.00 8.46
C PRO A 221 4.13 14.14 9.66
N ALA A 222 2.86 13.70 9.68
CA ALA A 222 2.33 12.75 10.66
C ALA A 222 1.87 11.49 9.94
N PHE A 223 2.25 10.32 10.46
CA PHE A 223 1.83 9.05 9.89
C PHE A 223 0.40 8.72 10.31
N GLU A 224 -0.46 8.50 9.32
CA GLU A 224 -1.86 8.15 9.49
C GLU A 224 -2.08 6.75 8.91
N LEU A 225 -2.77 5.89 9.64
CA LEU A 225 -3.11 4.53 9.24
C LEU A 225 -4.52 4.21 9.74
N ASP A 226 -5.34 3.61 8.88
CA ASP A 226 -6.64 3.06 9.25
C ASP A 226 -6.49 1.55 9.53
N PRO A 227 -6.51 1.13 10.81
CA PRO A 227 -6.34 -0.28 11.15
C PRO A 227 -7.49 -1.15 10.64
N ARG A 228 -8.65 -0.57 10.31
CA ARG A 228 -9.83 -1.28 9.80
C ARG A 228 -9.82 -1.41 8.28
N HIS A 229 -8.85 -0.80 7.60
CA HIS A 229 -8.76 -0.89 6.14
C HIS A 229 -8.59 -2.35 5.70
N PRO A 230 -9.27 -2.80 4.62
CA PRO A 230 -9.25 -4.20 4.19
C PRO A 230 -7.85 -4.78 4.00
N VAL A 231 -6.85 -3.97 3.64
CA VAL A 231 -5.45 -4.41 3.51
C VAL A 231 -4.93 -5.12 4.78
N PHE A 232 -5.38 -4.70 5.96
CA PHE A 232 -4.94 -5.23 7.25
C PHE A 232 -5.82 -6.35 7.80
N ALA A 233 -7.04 -6.54 7.31
CA ALA A 233 -8.08 -7.39 7.92
C ALA A 233 -7.62 -8.82 8.29
N ARG A 234 -6.71 -9.43 7.53
CA ARG A 234 -6.16 -10.77 7.83
C ARG A 234 -4.82 -10.76 8.55
N THR A 235 -4.10 -9.63 8.51
CA THR A 235 -2.87 -9.43 9.28
C THR A 235 -3.18 -9.27 10.77
N ILE A 236 -4.37 -8.77 11.10
CA ILE A 236 -4.84 -8.57 12.48
C ILE A 236 -4.87 -9.89 13.27
N LYS A 237 -5.09 -11.03 12.61
CA LYS A 237 -5.07 -12.36 13.25
C LYS A 237 -3.71 -12.77 13.82
N TYR A 238 -2.64 -12.07 13.44
CA TYR A 238 -1.28 -12.29 13.93
C TYR A 238 -0.87 -11.30 15.03
N LEU A 239 -1.82 -10.52 15.56
CA LEU A 239 -1.58 -9.58 16.64
C LEU A 239 -1.82 -10.25 17.99
N ASP A 240 -1.02 -9.83 18.97
CA ASP A 240 -1.20 -10.20 20.37
C ASP A 240 -2.15 -9.23 21.11
N ALA A 241 -2.62 -8.18 20.43
CA ALA A 241 -3.52 -7.18 20.97
C ALA A 241 -4.98 -7.69 20.97
N PRO A 242 -5.77 -7.42 22.03
CA PRO A 242 -7.20 -7.68 22.02
C PRO A 242 -7.86 -6.96 20.84
N GLU A 243 -8.78 -7.62 20.12
CA GLU A 243 -9.46 -7.04 18.94
C GLU A 243 -10.18 -5.70 19.25
N THR A 244 -10.45 -5.41 20.52
CA THR A 244 -11.11 -4.18 20.98
C THR A 244 -10.16 -3.00 21.20
N ASP A 245 -8.84 -3.19 21.19
CA ASP A 245 -7.85 -2.11 21.37
C ASP A 245 -7.36 -1.58 20.03
N GLU A 246 -8.11 -0.62 19.47
CA GLU A 246 -7.75 0.03 18.20
C GLU A 246 -6.40 0.77 18.28
N HIS A 247 -6.05 1.30 19.45
CA HIS A 247 -4.80 2.05 19.62
C HIS A 247 -3.59 1.11 19.59
N GLY A 248 -3.63 0.00 20.35
CA GLY A 248 -2.59 -1.03 20.33
C GLY A 248 -2.44 -1.68 18.94
N LEU A 249 -3.56 -1.96 18.28
CA LEU A 249 -3.61 -2.45 16.91
C LEU A 249 -2.91 -1.48 15.94
N ARG A 250 -3.23 -0.19 15.99
CA ARG A 250 -2.60 0.84 15.18
C ARG A 250 -1.09 0.90 15.43
N GLN A 251 -0.66 0.92 16.69
CA GLN A 251 0.76 0.94 17.04
C GLN A 251 1.52 -0.29 16.52
N GLN A 252 0.92 -1.48 16.61
CA GLN A 252 1.56 -2.70 16.12
C GLN A 252 1.67 -2.73 14.58
N LEU A 253 0.61 -2.30 13.86
CA LEU A 253 0.66 -2.17 12.41
C LEU A 253 1.69 -1.14 11.96
N MET A 254 1.76 0.02 12.63
CA MET A 254 2.76 1.06 12.36
C MET A 254 4.18 0.50 12.53
N ARG A 255 4.46 -0.22 13.63
CA ARG A 255 5.76 -0.88 13.85
C ARG A 255 6.14 -1.83 12.72
N TRP A 256 5.20 -2.64 12.22
CA TRP A 256 5.49 -3.55 11.09
C TRP A 256 5.72 -2.82 9.78
N VAL A 257 4.98 -1.74 9.49
CA VAL A 257 5.24 -0.91 8.30
C VAL A 257 6.62 -0.26 8.38
N GLU A 258 7.00 0.26 9.56
CA GLU A 258 8.32 0.83 9.81
C GLU A 258 9.45 -0.20 9.72
N GLU A 259 9.22 -1.43 10.20
CA GLU A 259 10.15 -2.55 10.01
C GLU A 259 10.37 -2.86 8.53
N LEU A 260 9.29 -2.96 7.76
CA LEU A 260 9.37 -3.15 6.31
C LEU A 260 10.10 -2.00 5.63
N HIS A 261 9.90 -0.75 6.08
CA HIS A 261 10.60 0.42 5.56
C HIS A 261 12.10 0.36 5.86
N ARG A 262 12.49 0.12 7.12
CA ARG A 262 13.88 -0.01 7.55
C ARG A 262 14.61 -1.16 6.85
N MET A 263 13.92 -2.25 6.57
CA MET A 263 14.47 -3.39 5.82
C MET A 263 14.49 -3.15 4.30
N GLY A 264 13.97 -2.02 3.81
CA GLY A 264 13.99 -1.65 2.40
C GLY A 264 12.95 -2.33 1.53
N PHE A 265 11.86 -2.86 2.11
CA PHE A 265 10.74 -3.41 1.34
C PHE A 265 9.78 -2.35 0.85
N VAL A 266 9.58 -1.31 1.65
CA VAL A 266 8.73 -0.16 1.31
C VAL A 266 9.52 1.14 1.33
N GLU A 267 9.08 2.08 0.52
CA GLU A 267 9.51 3.46 0.50
C GLU A 267 8.30 4.38 0.69
N TYR A 268 8.56 5.60 1.13
CA TYR A 268 7.57 6.68 1.16
C TYR A 268 7.82 7.57 -0.04
N VAL A 269 6.77 7.96 -0.75
CA VAL A 269 6.91 8.72 -1.99
C VAL A 269 5.88 9.85 -2.01
N GLY A 270 6.39 11.08 -2.03
CA GLY A 270 5.56 12.29 -1.99
C GLY A 270 4.76 12.47 -3.26
N HIS A 271 3.46 12.72 -3.13
CA HIS A 271 2.53 13.01 -4.20
C HIS A 271 1.65 14.19 -3.82
N VAL A 272 1.42 15.10 -4.78
CA VAL A 272 0.37 16.10 -4.66
C VAL A 272 -0.93 15.45 -5.13
N VAL A 273 -1.95 15.47 -4.27
CA VAL A 273 -3.28 14.96 -4.56
C VAL A 273 -4.28 16.12 -4.67
N SER A 274 -5.33 15.95 -5.47
CA SER A 274 -6.35 16.98 -5.68
C SER A 274 -7.16 17.29 -4.41
N ALA A 275 -7.41 16.26 -3.59
CA ALA A 275 -8.03 16.33 -2.26
C ALA A 275 -7.75 15.04 -1.46
N VAL A 276 -7.78 15.12 -0.13
CA VAL A 276 -7.73 13.93 0.75
C VAL A 276 -9.14 13.39 0.92
N SER A 277 -9.63 12.71 -0.11
CA SER A 277 -10.93 12.02 -0.15
C SER A 277 -10.81 10.66 -0.83
N SER A 278 -11.88 9.86 -0.84
CA SER A 278 -11.94 8.62 -1.64
C SER A 278 -11.82 8.86 -3.13
N ASP A 279 -12.30 10.02 -3.59
CA ASP A 279 -12.36 10.38 -5.02
C ASP A 279 -11.24 11.37 -5.38
N GLY A 280 -10.26 11.54 -4.49
CA GLY A 280 -9.07 12.33 -4.77
C GLY A 280 -8.22 11.63 -5.83
N GLU A 281 -7.48 12.40 -6.60
CA GLU A 281 -6.58 11.87 -7.63
C GLU A 281 -5.16 12.39 -7.39
N ILE A 282 -4.16 11.57 -7.72
CA ILE A 282 -2.77 12.03 -7.80
C ILE A 282 -2.66 12.99 -8.99
N LEU A 283 -2.23 14.22 -8.71
CA LEU A 283 -1.88 15.18 -9.73
C LEU A 283 -0.49 14.85 -10.29
N HIS A 284 0.50 14.76 -9.41
CA HIS A 284 1.89 14.48 -9.78
C HIS A 284 2.74 14.06 -8.57
N PRO A 285 3.83 13.32 -8.82
CA PRO A 285 4.82 13.07 -7.78
C PRO A 285 5.55 14.37 -7.41
N CYS A 286 5.83 14.53 -6.12
CA CYS A 286 6.62 15.62 -5.56
C CYS A 286 7.40 15.08 -4.35
N SER A 287 8.23 14.06 -4.62
CA SER A 287 8.90 13.28 -3.59
C SER A 287 10.19 13.93 -3.13
N ALA A 288 10.24 14.43 -1.90
CA ALA A 288 11.48 14.92 -1.29
C ALA A 288 12.36 13.79 -0.73
N ARG A 289 11.76 12.62 -0.50
CA ARG A 289 12.41 11.46 0.11
C ARG A 289 11.87 10.21 -0.58
N GLY A 290 12.76 9.34 -1.05
CA GLY A 290 12.36 8.10 -1.72
C GLY A 290 11.81 8.29 -3.13
N GLY A 291 11.45 7.19 -3.75
CA GLY A 291 10.99 7.12 -5.12
C GLY A 291 12.07 7.19 -6.19
N GLU A 292 11.63 7.26 -7.44
CA GLU A 292 12.49 7.30 -8.62
C GLU A 292 13.16 8.67 -8.74
N SER A 293 14.34 8.71 -9.39
CA SER A 293 15.09 9.96 -9.55
C SER A 293 14.31 11.04 -10.30
N GLN A 294 13.42 10.66 -11.23
CA GLN A 294 12.56 11.62 -11.92
C GLN A 294 11.52 12.25 -10.99
N GLU A 295 10.92 11.46 -10.09
CA GLU A 295 9.95 11.95 -9.10
C GLU A 295 10.61 12.94 -8.13
N GLN A 296 11.86 12.67 -7.74
CA GLN A 296 12.66 13.56 -6.91
C GLN A 296 13.04 14.85 -7.65
N ALA A 297 13.36 14.75 -8.94
CA ALA A 297 13.66 15.92 -9.78
C ALA A 297 12.46 16.86 -9.88
N VAL A 298 11.22 16.34 -9.90
CA VAL A 298 10.01 17.17 -9.86
C VAL A 298 9.93 17.98 -8.56
N ALA A 299 10.24 17.38 -7.40
CA ALA A 299 10.25 18.10 -6.12
C ALA A 299 11.31 19.21 -6.08
N VAL A 300 12.49 18.96 -6.65
CA VAL A 300 13.55 19.97 -6.80
C VAL A 300 13.10 21.10 -7.72
N ALA A 301 12.46 20.77 -8.85
CA ALA A 301 11.92 21.76 -9.78
C ALA A 301 10.82 22.61 -9.13
N ALA A 302 9.91 21.97 -8.38
CA ALA A 302 8.83 22.63 -7.63
C ALA A 302 9.39 23.64 -6.63
N ARG A 303 10.38 23.23 -5.84
CA ARG A 303 11.02 24.12 -4.86
C ARG A 303 11.66 25.32 -5.53
N ALA A 304 12.42 25.11 -6.60
CA ALA A 304 13.07 26.20 -7.31
C ALA A 304 12.07 27.15 -8.00
N ALA A 305 10.92 26.64 -8.45
CA ALA A 305 9.82 27.46 -8.94
C ALA A 305 9.17 28.29 -7.81
N ALA A 306 8.89 27.67 -6.66
CA ALA A 306 8.38 28.37 -5.48
C ALA A 306 9.32 29.51 -5.05
N ASP A 307 10.61 29.22 -5.03
CA ASP A 307 11.67 30.18 -4.71
C ASP A 307 11.69 31.42 -5.60
N ALA A 308 11.35 31.27 -6.87
CA ALA A 308 11.26 32.37 -7.83
C ALA A 308 9.94 33.17 -7.71
N LEU A 309 8.93 32.57 -7.08
CA LEU A 309 7.62 33.18 -6.85
C LEU A 309 7.52 33.89 -5.50
N ILE A 310 8.28 33.47 -4.49
CA ILE A 310 8.37 34.12 -3.17
C ILE A 310 9.06 35.48 -3.31
N LYS A 311 8.48 36.53 -2.69
CA LYS A 311 9.12 37.85 -2.66
C LYS A 311 10.48 37.80 -1.93
N SER A 312 11.45 38.56 -2.44
CA SER A 312 12.85 38.53 -1.96
C SER A 312 12.98 38.86 -0.48
N ASP A 313 12.19 39.81 0.03
CA ASP A 313 12.14 40.24 1.43
C ASP A 313 11.62 39.14 2.38
N ARG A 314 10.78 38.22 1.88
CA ARG A 314 10.20 37.13 2.68
C ARG A 314 11.04 35.86 2.67
N ARG A 315 11.93 35.71 1.68
CA ARG A 315 12.67 34.47 1.45
C ARG A 315 13.50 34.05 2.67
N TYR A 316 14.24 34.98 3.26
CA TYR A 316 15.03 34.71 4.47
C TYR A 316 14.16 34.19 5.63
N GLY A 317 13.01 34.83 5.87
CA GLY A 317 12.07 34.42 6.91
C GLY A 317 11.48 33.02 6.71
N VAL A 318 11.22 32.63 5.45
CA VAL A 318 10.77 31.27 5.12
C VAL A 318 11.82 30.24 5.50
N TYR A 319 13.07 30.43 5.08
CA TYR A 319 14.15 29.48 5.37
C TYR A 319 14.55 29.44 6.85
N SER A 320 14.46 30.57 7.55
CA SER A 320 14.66 30.63 9.00
C SER A 320 13.57 29.87 9.76
N ARG A 321 12.31 29.98 9.34
CA ARG A 321 11.17 29.35 10.02
C ARG A 321 11.02 27.86 9.70
N TYR A 322 11.21 27.46 8.44
CA TYR A 322 10.91 26.11 7.95
C TYR A 322 12.16 25.27 7.67
N GLY A 323 13.34 25.78 8.00
CA GLY A 323 14.64 25.14 7.79
C GLY A 323 15.22 25.36 6.39
N HIS A 324 16.43 24.85 6.17
CA HIS A 324 17.19 25.08 4.93
C HIS A 324 16.65 24.35 3.71
N THR A 325 15.78 23.36 3.89
CA THR A 325 15.25 22.50 2.82
C THR A 325 13.73 22.28 2.94
N PRO A 326 12.92 23.36 3.00
CA PRO A 326 11.48 23.24 3.12
C PRO A 326 10.89 22.66 1.83
N LEU A 327 9.84 21.85 1.99
CA LEU A 327 9.11 21.30 0.86
C LEU A 327 8.10 22.33 0.36
N LEU A 328 8.54 23.14 -0.61
CA LEU A 328 7.79 24.22 -1.21
C LEU A 328 7.21 23.76 -2.55
N VAL A 329 5.91 23.96 -2.74
CA VAL A 329 5.21 23.57 -3.96
C VAL A 329 4.30 24.71 -4.41
N PRO A 330 4.55 25.31 -5.59
CA PRO A 330 3.62 26.25 -6.17
C PRO A 330 2.48 25.49 -6.85
N LEU A 331 1.24 25.83 -6.50
CA LEU A 331 0.04 25.22 -7.07
C LEU A 331 -0.87 26.32 -7.63
N ASP A 332 -1.70 25.97 -8.61
CA ASP A 332 -2.73 26.89 -9.08
C ASP A 332 -3.67 27.24 -7.92
N ARG A 333 -4.06 28.51 -7.82
CA ARG A 333 -4.95 29.03 -6.78
C ARG A 333 -6.28 28.31 -6.74
N ILE A 334 -6.76 27.79 -7.88
CA ILE A 334 -8.01 27.01 -7.92
C ILE A 334 -7.88 25.67 -7.20
N MET A 335 -6.65 25.13 -7.07
CA MET A 335 -6.35 23.87 -6.37
C MET A 335 -6.21 24.07 -4.85
N SER A 336 -7.16 24.78 -4.24
CA SER A 336 -7.11 25.09 -2.80
C SER A 336 -7.18 23.86 -1.90
N LYS A 337 -7.86 22.80 -2.35
CA LYS A 337 -7.99 21.51 -1.65
C LYS A 337 -6.81 20.56 -1.86
N ALA A 338 -5.86 20.88 -2.74
CA ALA A 338 -4.76 19.99 -3.04
C ALA A 338 -3.83 19.84 -1.83
N GLU A 339 -3.39 18.63 -1.56
CA GLU A 339 -2.59 18.28 -0.38
C GLU A 339 -1.36 17.49 -0.81
N LEU A 340 -0.32 17.49 0.01
CA LEU A 340 0.85 16.64 -0.20
C LEU A 340 0.79 15.46 0.77
N LEU A 341 0.93 14.26 0.23
CA LEU A 341 0.98 13.01 1.00
C LEU A 341 2.23 12.22 0.63
N ASP A 342 2.93 11.61 1.59
CA ASP A 342 3.81 10.50 1.23
C ASP A 342 3.02 9.20 1.26
N LEU A 343 3.00 8.53 0.11
CA LEU A 343 2.33 7.25 -0.09
C LEU A 343 3.31 6.11 0.17
N VAL A 344 2.82 5.03 0.77
CA VAL A 344 3.62 3.82 0.97
C VAL A 344 3.68 3.05 -0.35
N ARG A 345 4.89 2.81 -0.86
CA ARG A 345 5.11 2.07 -2.11
C ARG A 345 6.11 0.95 -1.91
N LEU A 346 5.85 -0.21 -2.53
CA LEU A 346 6.76 -1.34 -2.51
C LEU A 346 7.95 -1.09 -3.45
N ARG A 347 9.17 -1.30 -2.95
CA ARG A 347 10.40 -1.11 -3.72
C ARG A 347 10.62 -2.24 -4.72
N HIS A 348 10.33 -3.47 -4.31
CA HIS A 348 10.37 -4.62 -5.21
C HIS A 348 9.05 -4.69 -5.97
N ARG A 349 9.10 -4.52 -7.30
CA ARG A 349 7.89 -4.48 -8.13
C ARG A 349 7.89 -5.65 -9.12
N PRO A 350 6.76 -6.36 -9.30
CA PRO A 350 6.68 -7.46 -10.26
C PRO A 350 6.82 -6.93 -11.68
N HIS A 351 7.46 -7.70 -12.56
CA HIS A 351 7.61 -7.32 -13.97
C HIS A 351 6.33 -7.64 -14.73
N THR A 352 5.36 -6.72 -14.69
CA THR A 352 4.05 -6.87 -15.33
C THR A 352 3.80 -5.76 -16.36
N LYS A 353 2.82 -5.96 -17.26
CA LYS A 353 2.36 -4.91 -18.18
C LYS A 353 1.87 -3.67 -17.42
N LEU A 354 1.20 -3.85 -16.27
CA LEU A 354 0.72 -2.75 -15.42
C LEU A 354 1.88 -1.95 -14.84
N THR A 355 2.93 -2.61 -14.35
CA THR A 355 4.13 -1.92 -13.83
C THR A 355 4.86 -1.17 -14.94
N ALA A 356 4.94 -1.72 -16.15
CA ALA A 356 5.51 -1.01 -17.30
C ALA A 356 4.67 0.21 -17.71
N ALA A 357 3.35 0.07 -17.75
CA ALA A 357 2.42 1.17 -18.04
C ALA A 357 2.51 2.30 -16.99
N TRP A 358 2.57 1.93 -15.71
CA TRP A 358 2.82 2.88 -14.63
C TRP A 358 4.13 3.64 -14.84
N TYR A 359 5.24 2.94 -15.13
CA TYR A 359 6.54 3.60 -15.31
C TYR A 359 6.54 4.58 -16.49
N ALA A 360 5.88 4.22 -17.60
CA ALA A 360 5.70 5.11 -18.73
C ALA A 360 4.89 6.35 -18.37
N ARG A 361 3.75 6.18 -17.67
CA ARG A 361 2.89 7.29 -17.20
C ARG A 361 3.66 8.19 -16.23
N MET A 362 4.31 7.62 -15.23
CA MET A 362 5.10 8.36 -14.24
C MET A 362 6.17 9.23 -14.92
N ARG A 363 6.89 8.69 -15.91
CA ARG A 363 7.90 9.47 -16.65
C ARG A 363 7.29 10.63 -17.43
N ALA A 364 6.16 10.40 -18.11
CA ALA A 364 5.46 11.44 -18.84
C ALA A 364 4.97 12.56 -17.91
N THR A 365 4.30 12.20 -16.80
CA THR A 365 3.84 13.16 -15.79
C THR A 365 5.01 13.92 -15.15
N CYS A 366 6.12 13.25 -14.84
CA CYS A 366 7.31 13.94 -14.32
C CYS A 366 7.85 14.96 -15.33
N ALA A 367 7.94 14.60 -16.61
CA ALA A 367 8.42 15.52 -17.65
C ALA A 367 7.53 16.76 -17.78
N GLU A 368 6.21 16.56 -17.85
CA GLU A 368 5.22 17.64 -17.92
C GLU A 368 5.34 18.60 -16.72
N TYR A 369 5.37 18.06 -15.49
CA TYR A 369 5.43 18.91 -14.29
C TYR A 369 6.80 19.57 -14.10
N MET A 370 7.90 18.92 -14.49
CA MET A 370 9.21 19.57 -14.52
C MET A 370 9.23 20.76 -15.49
N GLU A 371 8.65 20.61 -16.68
CA GLU A 371 8.52 21.70 -17.65
C GLU A 371 7.65 22.83 -17.09
N MET A 372 6.46 22.49 -16.56
CA MET A 372 5.58 23.45 -15.91
C MET A 372 6.31 24.25 -14.83
N TYR A 373 7.02 23.59 -13.90
CA TYR A 373 7.77 24.30 -12.86
C TYR A 373 8.93 25.14 -13.41
N THR A 374 9.56 24.70 -14.48
CA THR A 374 10.63 25.47 -15.13
C THR A 374 10.08 26.76 -15.74
N THR A 375 8.92 26.72 -16.39
CA THR A 375 8.27 27.91 -16.98
C THR A 375 7.80 28.93 -15.94
N LEU A 376 7.53 28.49 -14.70
CA LEU A 376 7.18 29.39 -13.59
C LEU A 376 8.34 30.24 -13.09
N ARG A 377 9.58 29.91 -13.45
CA ARG A 377 10.73 30.75 -13.14
C ARG A 377 10.67 31.95 -14.08
N PRO A 378 10.64 33.19 -13.58
CA PRO A 378 10.79 34.36 -14.43
C PRO A 378 12.05 34.18 -15.27
N ASN A 379 11.96 34.40 -16.59
CA ASN A 379 13.15 34.51 -17.42
C ASN A 379 14.04 35.59 -16.80
N HIS A 380 15.11 35.17 -16.13
CA HIS A 380 16.17 36.07 -15.72
C HIS A 380 16.93 36.42 -17.01
N ARG A 381 16.33 37.25 -17.86
CA ARG A 381 17.11 38.11 -18.75
C ARG A 381 17.86 39.03 -17.79
N VAL A 382 19.06 38.62 -17.43
CA VAL A 382 20.07 39.52 -16.90
C VAL A 382 20.19 40.62 -17.95
N ALA A 383 19.64 41.80 -17.65
CA ALA A 383 19.99 42.98 -18.40
C ALA A 383 21.49 43.17 -18.16
N ILE A 384 22.30 42.79 -19.16
CA ILE A 384 23.71 43.16 -19.20
C ILE A 384 23.68 44.69 -19.27
N PRO A 385 24.20 45.42 -18.27
CA PRO A 385 24.35 46.87 -18.40
C PRO A 385 25.29 47.09 -19.58
N SER A 386 24.83 47.81 -20.60
CA SER A 386 25.71 48.32 -21.66
C SER A 386 26.82 49.14 -20.99
N LEU A 387 28.07 48.70 -21.22
CA LEU A 387 29.29 49.38 -20.81
C LEU A 387 29.38 50.80 -21.39
#